data_AF-A0A6G5AAQ1-F1
#
_entry.id   AF-A0A6G5AAQ1-F1
#
_cell.length_a   1.000
_cell.length_b   1.000
_cell.length_c   1.000
_cell.angle_alpha   90.00
_cell.angle_beta   90.00
_cell.angle_gamma   90.00
#
_symmetry.space_group_name_H-M   'P 1'
#
loop_
_entity.id
_entity.type
_entity.pdbx_description
1 polymer ?
#
loop_
_entity_poly.entity_id
_entity_poly.type
_entity_poly.pdbx_seq_one_letter_code
_entity_poly.pdbx_strand_id
1 'polypeptide(L)'
;GGLLRNSPTAENLDTFKKIKFQGRRTRRQVRRESWQKCLSGINSYTQEAKVWNMVQRIAGKQVHTLPLINTQGDTLEDQANFLGAHFERVSSSSHYTDTFQKYRTRIEKQKLEHKCTRYEAYNQAFSLAELRTSLNSCSTSAPGSDRVVYEMLKNLPIETRETLLCLYNDIWFSGTIPTSWK
;
A
#
# COMPACT_ATOMS: atom_id res chain seq x y z
N GLY A 1 -5.33 -11.60 -41.83
CA GLY A 1 -3.96 -11.16 -42.16
C GLY A 1 -3.19 -12.16 -43.02
N GLY A 2 -3.40 -13.48 -42.84
CA GLY A 2 -2.64 -14.51 -43.55
C GLY A 2 -2.84 -14.57 -45.07
N LEU A 3 -4.07 -14.42 -45.57
CA LEU A 3 -4.39 -14.55 -47.01
C LEU A 3 -3.68 -13.54 -47.93
N LEU A 4 -3.65 -12.25 -47.56
CA LEU A 4 -2.94 -11.22 -48.35
C LEU A 4 -1.42 -11.41 -48.33
N ARG A 5 -0.89 -11.92 -47.21
CA ARG A 5 0.55 -12.19 -47.01
C ARG A 5 1.01 -13.42 -47.81
N ASN A 6 0.13 -14.40 -47.97
CA ASN A 6 0.44 -15.68 -48.63
C ASN A 6 0.06 -15.68 -50.12
N SER A 7 -0.84 -14.79 -50.57
CA SER A 7 -1.28 -14.69 -51.97
C SER A 7 -1.69 -13.25 -52.32
N PRO A 8 -0.75 -12.38 -52.73
CA PRO A 8 -1.01 -10.96 -52.99
C PRO A 8 -1.66 -10.72 -54.36
N THR A 9 -2.96 -10.99 -54.46
CA THR A 9 -3.80 -10.71 -55.65
C THR A 9 -4.61 -9.42 -55.46
N ALA A 10 -4.98 -8.74 -56.55
CA ALA A 10 -5.81 -7.53 -56.52
C ALA A 10 -7.15 -7.74 -55.78
N GLU A 11 -7.78 -8.89 -55.95
CA GLU A 11 -9.01 -9.27 -55.24
C GLU A 11 -8.78 -9.41 -53.72
N ASN A 12 -7.68 -10.03 -53.30
CA ASN A 12 -7.32 -10.17 -51.88
C ASN A 12 -7.03 -8.81 -51.22
N LEU A 13 -6.49 -7.86 -51.98
CA LEU A 13 -6.26 -6.49 -51.51
C LEU A 13 -7.59 -5.73 -51.32
N ASP A 14 -8.55 -5.91 -52.23
CA ASP A 14 -9.88 -5.31 -52.12
C ASP A 14 -10.68 -5.90 -50.94
N THR A 15 -10.66 -7.23 -50.76
CA THR A 15 -11.31 -7.88 -49.61
C THR A 15 -10.69 -7.43 -48.28
N PHE A 16 -9.36 -7.31 -48.20
CA PHE A 16 -8.69 -6.78 -47.01
C PHE A 16 -9.12 -5.33 -46.70
N LYS A 17 -9.20 -4.45 -47.72
CA LYS A 17 -9.68 -3.07 -47.55
C LYS A 17 -11.12 -3.03 -47.04
N LYS A 18 -12.01 -3.87 -47.60
CA LYS A 18 -13.41 -4.02 -47.16
C LYS A 18 -13.50 -4.46 -45.71
N ILE A 19 -12.80 -5.52 -45.32
CA ILE A 19 -12.76 -6.04 -43.94
C ILE A 19 -12.18 -4.98 -42.98
N LYS A 20 -11.10 -4.29 -43.36
CA LYS A 20 -10.49 -3.23 -42.55
C LYS A 20 -11.45 -2.06 -42.35
N PHE A 21 -12.16 -1.64 -43.40
CA PHE A 21 -13.18 -0.60 -43.30
C PHE A 21 -14.33 -1.03 -42.39
N GLN A 22 -14.87 -2.24 -42.57
CA GLN A 22 -15.91 -2.81 -41.73
C GLN A 22 -15.47 -2.86 -40.26
N GLY A 23 -14.28 -3.38 -39.96
CA GLY A 23 -13.75 -3.41 -38.59
C GLY A 23 -13.59 -2.01 -37.98
N ARG A 24 -13.14 -1.02 -38.76
CA ARG A 24 -13.08 0.39 -38.31
C ARG A 24 -14.47 0.95 -38.04
N ARG A 25 -15.45 0.66 -38.89
CA ARG A 25 -16.84 1.10 -38.74
C ARG A 25 -17.47 0.49 -37.49
N THR A 26 -17.36 -0.82 -37.31
CA THR A 26 -17.85 -1.53 -36.12
C THR A 26 -17.21 -0.99 -34.85
N ARG A 27 -15.89 -0.81 -34.82
CA ARG A 27 -15.20 -0.24 -33.64
C ARG A 27 -15.70 1.17 -33.30
N ARG A 28 -15.93 2.02 -34.31
CA ARG A 28 -16.47 3.38 -34.12
C ARG A 28 -17.92 3.35 -33.62
N GLN A 29 -18.73 2.44 -34.15
CA GLN A 29 -20.11 2.24 -33.74
C GLN A 29 -20.20 1.78 -32.28
N VAL A 30 -19.52 0.69 -31.93
CA VAL A 30 -19.50 0.14 -30.56
C VAL A 30 -18.99 1.16 -29.55
N ARG A 31 -17.96 1.94 -29.89
CA ARG A 31 -17.46 3.01 -29.02
C ARG A 31 -18.52 4.09 -28.78
N ARG A 32 -19.26 4.48 -29.82
CA ARG A 32 -20.32 5.50 -29.71
C ARG A 32 -21.49 4.99 -28.88
N GLU A 33 -21.95 3.77 -29.14
CA GLU A 33 -23.05 3.13 -28.40
C GLU A 33 -22.68 2.97 -26.92
N SER A 34 -21.47 2.48 -26.63
CA SER A 34 -20.95 2.39 -25.27
C SER A 34 -20.90 3.75 -24.58
N TRP A 35 -20.54 4.82 -25.30
CA TRP A 35 -20.49 6.17 -24.76
C TRP A 35 -21.87 6.74 -24.46
N GLN A 36 -22.82 6.57 -25.39
CA GLN A 36 -24.21 6.98 -25.20
C GLN A 36 -24.83 6.27 -23.99
N LYS A 37 -24.63 4.95 -23.87
CA LYS A 37 -25.08 4.17 -22.71
C LYS A 37 -24.48 4.67 -21.40
N CYS A 38 -23.20 5.05 -21.45
CA CYS A 38 -22.49 5.61 -20.30
C CYS A 38 -23.13 6.92 -19.84
N LEU A 39 -23.33 7.86 -20.76
CA LEU A 39 -23.92 9.17 -20.47
C LEU A 39 -25.37 9.07 -20.00
N SER A 40 -26.18 8.19 -20.58
CA SER A 40 -27.57 7.98 -20.15
C SER A 40 -27.68 7.42 -18.72
N GLY A 41 -26.62 6.80 -18.21
CA GLY A 41 -26.58 6.25 -16.85
C GLY A 41 -26.11 7.24 -15.77
N ILE A 42 -25.66 8.44 -16.14
CA ILE A 42 -25.21 9.46 -15.19
C ILE A 42 -26.42 10.32 -14.79
N ASN A 43 -26.68 10.41 -13.50
CA ASN A 43 -27.72 11.24 -12.90
C ASN A 43 -27.24 11.90 -11.59
N SER A 44 -28.09 12.71 -10.96
CA SER A 44 -27.79 13.40 -9.71
C SER A 44 -27.45 12.49 -8.51
N TYR A 45 -27.76 11.19 -8.60
CA TYR A 45 -27.46 10.19 -7.57
C TYR A 45 -26.19 9.37 -7.87
N THR A 46 -25.49 9.70 -8.96
CA THR A 46 -24.27 8.96 -9.34
C THR A 46 -23.10 9.41 -8.48
N GLN A 47 -22.45 8.46 -7.80
CA GLN A 47 -21.25 8.73 -6.99
C GLN A 47 -20.13 9.36 -7.82
N GLU A 48 -19.51 10.42 -7.30
CA GLU A 48 -18.43 11.18 -7.96
C GLU A 48 -17.26 10.27 -8.37
N ALA A 49 -16.89 9.31 -7.53
CA ALA A 49 -15.85 8.33 -7.84
C ALA A 49 -16.14 7.50 -9.11
N LYS A 50 -17.41 7.16 -9.37
CA LYS A 50 -17.81 6.42 -10.58
C LYS A 50 -17.67 7.30 -11.83
N VAL A 51 -18.05 8.57 -11.73
CA VAL A 51 -17.88 9.55 -12.81
C VAL A 51 -16.40 9.79 -13.09
N TRP A 52 -15.58 9.94 -12.06
CA TRP A 52 -14.14 10.12 -12.19
C TRP A 52 -13.46 8.93 -12.88
N ASN A 53 -13.78 7.69 -12.46
CA ASN A 53 -13.26 6.49 -13.10
C ASN A 53 -13.65 6.39 -14.58
N MET A 54 -14.86 6.81 -14.93
CA MET A 54 -15.32 6.88 -16.32
C MET A 54 -14.49 7.87 -17.15
N VAL A 55 -14.23 9.07 -16.61
CA VAL A 55 -13.38 10.09 -17.24
C VAL A 55 -11.96 9.56 -17.47
N GLN A 56 -11.36 8.90 -16.47
CA GLN A 56 -10.01 8.33 -16.61
C GLN A 56 -9.95 7.24 -17.69
N ARG A 57 -10.98 6.38 -17.79
CA ARG A 57 -11.07 5.36 -18.84
C ARG A 57 -11.18 5.96 -20.24
N ILE A 58 -11.88 7.08 -20.40
CA ILE A 58 -12.01 7.80 -21.68
C ILE A 58 -10.69 8.47 -22.06
N ALA A 59 -9.98 9.03 -21.09
CA ALA A 59 -8.64 9.59 -21.27
C ALA A 59 -7.58 8.51 -21.62
N GLY A 60 -7.97 7.24 -21.70
CA GLY A 60 -7.08 6.13 -22.01
C GLY A 60 -6.21 5.70 -20.85
N LYS A 61 -6.45 6.21 -19.63
CA LYS A 61 -5.73 5.75 -18.45
C LYS A 61 -6.31 4.41 -18.01
N GLN A 62 -5.45 3.41 -17.96
CA GLN A 62 -5.78 2.08 -17.47
C GLN A 62 -6.07 2.19 -15.98
N VAL A 63 -7.30 1.87 -15.57
CA VAL A 63 -7.58 1.57 -14.17
C VAL A 63 -7.09 0.15 -13.96
N HIS A 64 -5.93 0.01 -13.32
CA HIS A 64 -5.36 -1.30 -13.01
C HIS A 64 -6.26 -1.98 -11.97
N THR A 65 -7.10 -2.90 -12.41
CA THR A 65 -7.73 -3.85 -11.49
C THR A 65 -6.63 -4.82 -11.07
N LEU A 66 -6.48 -5.02 -9.76
CA LEU A 66 -5.58 -6.04 -9.26
C LEU A 66 -6.00 -7.39 -9.87
N PRO A 67 -5.09 -8.15 -10.49
CA PRO A 67 -5.44 -9.47 -10.98
C PRO A 67 -5.87 -10.30 -9.79
N LEU A 68 -7.15 -10.70 -9.78
CA LEU A 68 -7.67 -11.62 -8.79
C LEU A 68 -6.95 -12.95 -8.98
N ILE A 69 -6.36 -13.46 -7.89
CA ILE A 69 -5.77 -14.80 -7.88
C ILE A 69 -6.96 -15.77 -8.00
N ASN A 70 -6.84 -16.80 -8.84
CA ASN A 70 -7.87 -17.84 -8.96
C ASN A 70 -7.91 -18.67 -7.66
N THR A 71 -8.61 -18.16 -6.66
CA THR A 71 -8.83 -18.75 -5.34
C THR A 71 -10.26 -19.30 -5.26
N GLN A 72 -10.57 -20.10 -4.24
CA GLN A 72 -11.93 -20.65 -4.02
C GLN A 72 -13.00 -19.58 -3.65
N GLY A 73 -12.68 -18.29 -3.80
CA GLY A 73 -13.57 -17.16 -3.55
C GLY A 73 -13.17 -15.92 -4.37
N ASP A 74 -14.17 -15.15 -4.79
CA ASP A 74 -14.05 -13.96 -5.64
C ASP A 74 -13.99 -12.64 -4.85
N THR A 75 -14.16 -12.69 -3.52
CA THR A 75 -14.13 -11.48 -2.68
C THR A 75 -12.70 -11.06 -2.31
N LEU A 76 -12.52 -9.78 -1.98
CA LEU A 76 -11.22 -9.26 -1.50
C LEU A 76 -10.80 -9.94 -0.19
N GLU A 77 -11.76 -10.27 0.67
CA GLU A 77 -11.53 -10.96 1.93
C GLU A 77 -11.04 -12.39 1.71
N ASP A 78 -11.65 -13.13 0.78
CA ASP A 78 -11.22 -14.49 0.43
C ASP A 78 -9.77 -14.51 -0.09
N GLN A 79 -9.39 -13.51 -0.88
CA GLN A 79 -8.03 -13.37 -1.39
C GLN A 79 -7.04 -13.03 -0.28
N ALA A 80 -7.40 -12.12 0.62
CA ALA A 80 -6.58 -11.79 1.78
C ALA A 80 -6.35 -13.00 2.68
N ASN A 81 -7.42 -13.77 2.95
CA ASN A 81 -7.36 -14.98 3.76
C ASN A 81 -6.51 -16.07 3.08
N PHE A 82 -6.68 -16.27 1.77
CA PHE A 82 -5.87 -17.22 1.01
C PHE A 82 -4.38 -16.85 1.05
N LEU A 83 -4.04 -15.57 0.87
CA LEU A 83 -2.66 -15.09 0.98
C LEU A 83 -2.13 -15.30 2.40
N GLY A 84 -2.94 -15.01 3.43
CA GLY A 84 -2.60 -15.27 4.83
C GLY A 84 -2.25 -16.73 5.10
N ALA A 85 -3.14 -17.65 4.73
CA ALA A 85 -2.91 -19.09 4.87
C ALA A 85 -1.70 -19.58 4.06
N HIS A 86 -1.49 -19.04 2.86
CA HIS A 86 -0.33 -19.36 2.05
C HIS A 86 0.98 -18.91 2.73
N PHE A 87 1.03 -17.68 3.25
CA PHE A 87 2.21 -17.17 3.95
C PHE A 87 2.45 -17.88 5.27
N GLU A 88 1.40 -18.22 6.01
CA GLU A 88 1.50 -19.07 7.20
C GLU A 88 2.14 -20.41 6.86
N ARG A 89 1.63 -21.09 5.83
CA ARG A 89 2.17 -22.38 5.38
C ARG A 89 3.64 -22.29 5.00
N VAL A 90 4.03 -21.28 4.21
CA VAL A 90 5.43 -21.09 3.77
C VAL A 90 6.35 -20.68 4.91
N SER A 91 5.84 -19.90 5.87
CA SER A 91 6.60 -19.43 7.03
C SER A 91 6.58 -20.41 8.21
N SER A 92 5.78 -21.48 8.12
CA SER A 92 5.66 -22.48 9.16
C SER A 92 6.98 -23.19 9.36
N SER A 93 7.33 -23.46 10.63
CA SER A 93 8.55 -24.19 10.95
C SER A 93 8.61 -25.58 10.31
N SER A 94 7.44 -26.18 10.07
CA SER A 94 7.26 -27.46 9.36
C SER A 94 7.63 -27.42 7.88
N HIS A 95 7.72 -26.24 7.27
CA HIS A 95 8.12 -26.10 5.86
C HIS A 95 9.65 -26.16 5.68
N TYR A 96 10.43 -26.07 6.76
CA TYR A 96 11.88 -26.20 6.71
C TYR A 96 12.32 -27.67 6.75
N THR A 97 13.48 -27.97 6.17
CA THR A 97 14.10 -29.30 6.29
C THR A 97 14.43 -29.62 7.74
N ASP A 98 14.39 -30.91 8.11
CA ASP A 98 14.73 -31.37 9.47
C ASP A 98 16.11 -30.88 9.92
N THR A 99 17.06 -30.78 8.98
CA THR A 99 18.41 -30.26 9.22
C THR A 99 18.39 -28.80 9.65
N PHE A 100 17.58 -27.95 8.99
CA PHE A 100 17.47 -26.54 9.33
C PHE A 100 16.66 -26.31 10.61
N GLN A 101 15.60 -27.10 10.84
CA GLN A 101 14.83 -27.02 12.09
C GLN A 101 15.73 -27.29 13.31
N LYS A 102 16.53 -28.36 13.27
CA LYS A 102 17.50 -28.70 14.34
C LYS A 102 18.54 -27.59 14.55
N TYR A 103 19.05 -27.02 13.46
CA TYR A 103 19.98 -25.89 13.52
C TYR A 103 19.35 -24.67 14.19
N ARG A 104 18.15 -24.26 13.74
CA ARG A 104 17.40 -23.11 14.28
C ARG A 104 17.13 -23.28 15.76
N THR A 105 16.57 -24.41 16.19
CA THR A 105 16.30 -24.67 17.62
C THR A 105 17.58 -24.64 18.46
N ARG A 106 18.72 -25.10 17.92
CA ARG A 106 20.01 -25.01 18.60
C ARG A 106 20.49 -23.57 18.75
N ILE A 107 20.37 -22.74 17.72
CA ILE A 107 20.79 -21.34 17.73
C ILE A 107 19.86 -20.49 18.59
N GLU A 108 18.54 -20.63 18.46
CA GLU A 108 17.56 -19.87 19.26
C GLU A 108 17.64 -20.19 20.77
N LYS A 109 18.15 -21.37 21.15
CA LYS A 109 18.45 -21.72 22.55
C LYS A 109 19.68 -21.02 23.10
N GLN A 110 20.56 -20.48 22.26
CA GLN A 110 21.72 -19.73 22.73
C GLN A 110 21.25 -18.39 23.28
N LYS A 111 21.54 -18.15 24.57
CA LYS A 111 21.30 -16.85 25.17
C LYS A 111 22.14 -15.82 24.43
N LEU A 112 21.50 -14.80 23.88
CA LEU A 112 22.20 -13.66 23.30
C LEU A 112 22.97 -12.95 24.43
N GLU A 113 24.29 -13.06 24.39
CA GLU A 113 25.16 -12.25 25.22
C GLU A 113 25.15 -10.83 24.64
N HIS A 114 24.25 -10.00 25.16
CA HIS A 114 24.25 -8.58 24.86
C HIS A 114 25.54 -7.98 25.42
N LYS A 115 26.54 -7.80 24.55
CA LYS A 115 27.76 -7.04 24.87
C LYS A 115 27.48 -5.53 25.01
N CYS A 116 26.23 -5.10 24.86
CA CYS A 116 25.84 -3.72 25.08
C CYS A 116 25.98 -3.36 26.55
N THR A 117 26.91 -2.47 26.84
CA THR A 117 26.97 -1.83 28.14
C THR A 117 25.84 -0.81 28.25
N ARG A 118 25.41 -0.47 29.47
CA ARG A 118 24.43 0.63 29.68
C ARG A 118 25.00 2.01 29.30
N TYR A 119 26.27 2.09 28.94
CA TYR A 119 27.02 3.33 28.75
C TYR A 119 27.21 3.72 27.28
N GLU A 120 26.64 2.96 26.35
CA GLU A 120 26.66 3.35 24.94
C GLU A 120 26.01 4.72 24.74
N ALA A 121 26.50 5.47 23.75
CA ALA A 121 26.02 6.83 23.47
C ALA A 121 24.50 6.88 23.20
N TYR A 122 23.93 5.84 22.59
CA TYR A 122 22.49 5.75 22.31
C TYR A 122 21.63 5.42 23.55
N ASN A 123 22.23 5.08 24.69
CA ASN A 123 21.53 4.83 25.95
C ASN A 123 21.54 6.06 26.88
N GLN A 124 22.17 7.16 26.46
CA GLN A 124 22.20 8.41 27.23
C GLN A 124 20.83 9.08 27.26
N ALA A 125 20.68 10.06 28.16
CA ALA A 125 19.50 10.90 28.22
C ALA A 125 19.32 11.65 26.89
N PHE A 126 18.08 11.76 26.43
CA PHE A 126 17.73 12.59 25.29
C PHE A 126 18.06 14.05 25.58
N SER A 127 18.58 14.71 24.55
CA SER A 127 18.90 16.12 24.54
C SER A 127 17.75 16.94 23.98
N LEU A 128 17.76 18.24 24.30
CA LEU A 128 16.80 19.18 23.75
C LEU A 128 16.93 19.31 22.22
N ALA A 129 18.14 19.12 21.68
CA ALA A 129 18.39 19.15 20.23
C ALA A 129 17.72 17.97 19.51
N GLU A 130 17.76 16.77 20.11
CA GLU A 130 17.08 15.58 19.59
C GLU A 130 15.56 15.74 19.66
N LEU A 131 15.03 16.29 20.77
CA LEU A 131 13.60 16.58 20.89
C LEU A 131 13.13 17.58 19.82
N ARG A 132 13.91 18.64 19.55
CA ARG A 132 13.58 19.61 18.50
C ARG A 132 13.63 18.99 17.11
N THR A 133 14.68 18.23 16.82
CA THR A 133 14.87 17.59 15.51
C THR A 133 13.76 16.58 15.23
N SER A 134 13.42 15.74 16.22
CA SER A 134 12.33 14.76 16.10
C SER A 134 10.99 15.44 15.86
N LEU A 135 10.62 16.46 16.66
CA LEU A 135 9.39 17.21 16.45
C LEU A 135 9.32 17.85 15.05
N ASN A 136 10.41 18.45 14.57
CA ASN A 136 10.46 19.06 13.24
C ASN A 136 10.32 18.05 12.10
N SER A 137 10.78 16.82 12.30
CA SER A 137 10.64 15.73 11.32
C SER A 137 9.21 15.16 11.22
N CYS A 138 8.36 15.38 12.23
CA CYS A 138 6.98 14.90 12.21
C CYS A 138 6.12 15.69 11.21
N SER A 139 5.44 14.97 10.31
CA SER A 139 4.39 15.53 9.44
C SER A 139 3.11 15.80 10.23
N THR A 140 2.20 16.58 9.65
CA THR A 140 0.87 16.79 10.22
C THR A 140 0.12 15.45 10.26
N SER A 141 -0.27 15.05 11.47
CA SER A 141 -1.06 13.86 11.76
C SER A 141 -2.44 14.28 12.26
N ALA A 142 -3.45 13.44 12.08
CA ALA A 142 -4.70 13.60 12.81
C ALA A 142 -4.39 13.53 14.34
N PRO A 143 -5.04 14.39 15.15
CA PRO A 143 -4.89 14.35 16.60
C PRO A 143 -5.43 13.04 17.18
N GLY A 144 -4.83 12.60 18.29
CA GLY A 144 -5.34 11.49 19.08
C GLY A 144 -6.62 11.85 19.86
N SER A 145 -7.06 10.95 20.73
CA SER A 145 -8.19 11.18 21.65
C SER A 145 -7.96 12.36 22.60
N ASP A 146 -6.69 12.65 22.89
CA ASP A 146 -6.21 13.80 23.67
C ASP A 146 -6.31 15.15 22.96
N ARG A 147 -6.60 15.14 21.64
CA ARG A 147 -6.68 16.32 20.76
C ARG A 147 -5.37 17.12 20.65
N VAL A 148 -4.24 16.54 21.02
CA VAL A 148 -2.92 17.19 20.90
C VAL A 148 -2.38 16.99 19.49
N VAL A 149 -2.08 18.08 18.79
CA VAL A 149 -1.45 18.04 17.46
C VAL A 149 0.04 18.37 17.54
N TYR A 150 0.84 17.81 16.63
CA TYR A 150 2.28 18.07 16.57
C TYR A 150 2.63 19.56 16.44
N GLU A 151 1.76 20.36 15.83
CA GLU A 151 1.95 21.80 15.70
C GLU A 151 1.92 22.51 17.06
N MET A 152 1.14 22.02 18.03
CA MET A 152 1.16 22.54 19.40
C MET A 152 2.52 22.25 20.05
N LEU A 153 3.03 21.02 19.90
CA LEU A 153 4.33 20.61 20.46
C LEU A 153 5.50 21.39 19.84
N LYS A 154 5.44 21.65 18.52
CA LYS A 154 6.44 22.47 17.80
C LYS A 154 6.48 23.91 18.26
N ASN A 155 5.37 24.45 18.77
CA ASN A 155 5.23 25.84 19.18
C ASN A 155 5.28 26.05 20.71
N LEU A 156 5.60 25.01 21.49
CA LEU A 156 5.73 25.14 22.94
C LEU A 156 6.82 26.15 23.35
N PRO A 157 6.65 26.90 24.45
CA PRO A 157 7.72 27.65 25.08
C PRO A 157 8.90 26.76 25.46
N ILE A 158 10.08 27.36 25.63
CA ILE A 158 11.32 26.62 25.90
C ILE A 158 11.24 25.85 27.22
N GLU A 159 10.69 26.47 28.25
CA GLU A 159 10.52 25.94 29.60
C GLU A 159 9.61 24.70 29.59
N THR A 160 8.55 24.73 28.78
CA THR A 160 7.64 23.60 28.61
C THR A 160 8.29 22.45 27.84
N ARG A 161 9.15 22.75 26.86
CA ARG A 161 9.93 21.71 26.15
C ARG A 161 10.94 21.04 27.07
N GLU A 162 11.58 21.79 27.95
CA GLU A 162 12.50 21.24 28.95
C GLU A 162 11.76 20.33 29.92
N THR A 163 10.58 20.74 30.40
CA THR A 163 9.72 19.90 31.24
C THR A 163 9.31 18.61 30.53
N LEU A 164 8.92 18.71 29.25
CA LEU A 164 8.58 17.55 28.42
C LEU A 164 9.79 16.62 28.22
N LEU A 165 10.98 17.18 28.02
CA LEU A 165 12.22 16.42 27.89
C LEU A 165 12.54 15.65 29.18
N CYS A 166 12.39 16.29 30.34
CA CYS A 166 12.56 15.63 31.63
C CYS A 166 11.62 14.43 31.77
N LEU A 167 10.33 14.62 31.44
CA LEU A 167 9.35 13.52 31.46
C LEU A 167 9.77 12.34 30.56
N TYR A 168 10.22 12.61 29.34
CA TYR A 168 10.67 11.54 28.44
C TYR A 168 11.92 10.82 28.95
N ASN A 169 12.87 11.54 29.54
CA ASN A 169 14.06 10.94 30.14
C ASN A 169 13.72 10.11 31.37
N ASP A 170 12.76 10.55 32.19
CA ASP A 170 12.27 9.78 33.33
C ASP A 170 11.61 8.47 32.88
N ILE A 171 10.79 8.51 31.82
CA ILE A 171 10.18 7.31 31.22
C ILE A 171 11.27 6.39 30.66
N TRP A 172 12.27 6.95 29.97
CA TRP A 172 13.38 6.20 29.37
C TRP A 172 14.19 5.43 30.42
N PHE A 173 14.59 6.08 31.51
CA PHE A 173 15.40 5.43 32.55
C PHE A 173 14.59 4.53 33.49
N SER A 174 13.33 4.87 33.76
CA SER A 174 12.46 4.03 34.59
C SER A 174 11.94 2.81 33.85
N GLY A 175 11.83 2.87 32.52
CA GLY A 175 11.16 1.86 31.69
C GLY A 175 9.65 1.79 31.95
N THR A 176 9.08 2.79 32.62
CA THR A 176 7.66 2.81 33.00
C THR A 176 6.89 3.85 32.21
N ILE A 177 5.90 3.39 31.44
CA ILE A 177 5.01 4.25 30.64
C ILE A 177 3.78 4.60 31.49
N PRO A 178 3.32 5.87 31.51
CA PRO A 178 2.08 6.26 32.17
C PRO A 178 0.90 5.38 31.73
N THR A 179 0.05 4.99 32.68
CA THR A 179 -1.12 4.14 32.39
C THR A 179 -2.11 4.79 31.44
N SER A 180 -2.17 6.12 31.40
CA SER A 180 -3.00 6.89 30.47
C SER A 180 -2.54 6.83 29.01
N TRP A 181 -1.32 6.34 28.74
CA TRP A 181 -0.75 6.21 27.39
C TRP A 181 -0.78 4.77 26.86
N LYS A 182 -1.29 3.81 27.65
CA LYS A 182 -1.54 2.44 27.20
C LYS A 182 -2.96 2.31 26.66
#